data_AF-A0A1H7IPL9-F1
#
_entry.id   AF-A0A1H7IPL9-F1
#
_cell.length_a   1.000
_cell.length_b   1.000
_cell.length_c   1.000
_cell.angle_alpha   90.00
_cell.angle_beta   90.00
_cell.angle_gamma   90.00
#
_symmetry.space_group_name_H-M   'P 1'
#
loop_
_entity.id
_entity.type
_entity.pdbx_description
1 polymer ?
#
loop_
_entity_poly.entity_id
_entity_poly.type
_entity_poly.pdbx_seq_one_letter_code
_entity_poly.pdbx_strand_id
1 'polypeptide(L)'
;MWAQAMLVSAAAAIGWMALDARHDAREVEGLRSRSTAESMATVRSAAVAFSRAHPSFEGALAQGDLGLPDWAHPSPGIHARIDGRLVIVYLDGVAPPDLLMQMRRLAGGSMLVGQAHAATGTLMSPDLGDTGIAVSADIPDGAAVWLAARE
;
A
#
# COMPACT_ATOMS: atom_id res chain seq x y z
N MET A 1 -38.80 -29.61 24.60
CA MET A 1 -38.97 -29.03 23.24
C MET A 1 -38.74 -27.51 23.21
N TRP A 2 -39.40 -26.70 24.05
CA TRP A 2 -39.20 -25.23 24.07
C TRP A 2 -37.78 -24.75 24.37
N ALA A 3 -37.09 -25.38 25.33
CA ALA A 3 -35.71 -25.02 25.67
C ALA A 3 -34.72 -25.23 24.51
N GLN A 4 -34.95 -26.22 23.66
CA GLN A 4 -34.10 -26.47 22.48
C GLN A 4 -34.31 -25.42 21.38
N ALA A 5 -35.56 -24.98 21.17
CA ALA A 5 -35.87 -23.94 20.19
C ALA A 5 -35.25 -22.58 20.56
N MET A 6 -35.22 -22.23 21.86
CA MET A 6 -34.57 -21.01 22.35
C MET A 6 -33.05 -21.05 22.16
N LEU A 7 -32.42 -22.20 22.41
CA LEU A 7 -30.97 -22.38 22.23
C LEU A 7 -30.54 -22.22 20.77
N VAL A 8 -31.30 -22.81 19.83
CA VAL A 8 -31.02 -22.67 18.40
C VAL A 8 -31.18 -21.22 17.95
N SER A 9 -32.22 -20.53 18.43
CA SER A 9 -32.47 -19.13 18.09
C SER A 9 -31.36 -18.21 18.62
N ALA A 10 -30.89 -18.45 19.84
CA ALA A 10 -29.78 -17.70 20.43
C ALA A 10 -28.46 -17.95 19.67
N ALA A 11 -28.17 -19.20 19.30
CA ALA A 11 -26.98 -19.54 18.50
C ALA A 11 -27.01 -18.90 17.11
N ALA A 12 -28.18 -18.87 16.46
CA ALA A 12 -28.37 -18.20 15.17
C ALA A 12 -28.17 -16.69 15.27
N ALA A 13 -28.69 -16.05 16.33
CA ALA A 13 -28.50 -14.62 16.57
C ALA A 13 -27.02 -14.26 16.82
N ILE A 14 -26.30 -15.06 17.64
CA ILE A 14 -24.86 -14.88 17.86
C ILE A 14 -24.07 -15.07 16.56
N GLY A 15 -24.42 -16.09 15.77
CA GLY A 15 -23.81 -16.34 14.46
C GLY A 15 -24.00 -15.17 13.49
N TRP A 16 -25.21 -14.62 13.42
CA TRP A 16 -25.53 -13.45 12.60
C TRP A 16 -24.71 -12.23 13.02
N MET A 17 -24.71 -11.88 14.31
CA MET A 17 -23.94 -10.72 14.82
C MET A 17 -22.43 -10.88 14.56
N ALA A 18 -21.89 -12.10 14.70
CA ALA A 18 -20.49 -12.35 14.42
C ALA A 18 -20.14 -12.26 12.93
N LEU A 19 -21.08 -12.56 12.03
CA LEU A 19 -20.89 -12.39 10.58
C LEU A 19 -20.98 -10.92 10.18
N ASP A 20 -21.95 -10.19 10.73
CA ASP A 20 -22.18 -8.76 10.50
C ASP A 20 -20.96 -7.93 10.92
N ALA A 21 -20.46 -8.15 12.14
CA ALA A 21 -19.26 -7.47 12.63
C ALA A 21 -18.01 -7.75 11.76
N ARG A 22 -17.92 -8.94 11.15
CA ARG A 22 -16.82 -9.27 10.21
C ARG A 22 -16.99 -8.59 8.87
N HIS A 23 -18.23 -8.35 8.43
CA HIS A 23 -18.52 -7.63 7.19
C HIS A 23 -18.10 -6.17 7.33
N ASP A 24 -18.55 -5.50 8.39
CA ASP A 24 -18.21 -4.11 8.69
C ASP A 24 -16.69 -3.92 8.82
N ALA A 25 -16.01 -4.83 9.53
CA ALA A 25 -14.56 -4.76 9.70
C ALA A 25 -13.80 -4.87 8.36
N ARG A 26 -14.27 -5.71 7.44
CA ARG A 26 -13.68 -5.84 6.11
C ARG A 26 -13.93 -4.62 5.25
N GLU A 27 -15.12 -4.03 5.33
CA GLU A 27 -15.44 -2.81 4.61
C GLU A 27 -14.56 -1.64 5.06
N VAL A 28 -14.42 -1.46 6.38
CA VAL A 28 -13.54 -0.42 6.96
C VAL A 28 -12.09 -0.62 6.53
N GLU A 29 -11.59 -1.86 6.55
CA GLU A 29 -10.20 -2.14 6.15
C GLU A 29 -9.99 -1.92 4.64
N GLY A 30 -10.99 -2.25 3.81
CA GLY A 30 -10.97 -1.95 2.38
C GLY A 30 -10.94 -0.45 2.10
N LEU A 31 -11.72 0.34 2.84
CA LEU A 31 -11.71 1.81 2.76
C LEU A 31 -10.35 2.40 3.18
N ARG A 32 -9.77 1.88 4.27
CA ARG A 32 -8.43 2.27 4.72
C ARG A 32 -7.37 1.95 3.67
N SER A 33 -7.38 0.73 3.14
CA SER A 33 -6.47 0.28 2.09
C SER A 33 -6.56 1.16 0.84
N ARG A 34 -7.78 1.54 0.43
CA ARG A 34 -8.00 2.46 -0.68
C ARG A 34 -7.43 3.85 -0.40
N SER A 35 -7.73 4.43 0.77
CA SER A 35 -7.22 5.75 1.16
C SER A 35 -5.69 5.79 1.22
N THR A 36 -5.06 4.74 1.74
CA THR A 36 -3.60 4.60 1.75
C THR A 36 -3.05 4.47 0.33
N ALA A 37 -3.68 3.68 -0.55
CA ALA A 37 -3.25 3.58 -1.95
C ALA A 37 -3.35 4.93 -2.69
N GLU A 38 -4.42 5.70 -2.48
CA GLU A 38 -4.60 7.04 -3.04
C GLU A 38 -3.54 8.03 -2.50
N SER A 39 -3.20 7.92 -1.21
CA SER A 39 -2.12 8.68 -0.58
C SER A 39 -0.75 8.35 -1.19
N MET A 40 -0.44 7.06 -1.38
CA MET A 40 0.80 6.62 -2.03
C MET A 40 0.88 7.11 -3.49
N ALA A 41 -0.24 7.10 -4.23
CA ALA A 41 -0.29 7.63 -5.59
C ALA A 41 0.00 9.14 -5.64
N THR A 42 -0.50 9.89 -4.66
CA THR A 42 -0.26 11.33 -4.52
C THR A 42 1.21 11.61 -4.23
N VAL A 43 1.78 10.90 -3.24
CA VAL A 43 3.21 11.00 -2.89
C VAL A 43 4.10 10.60 -4.07
N ARG A 44 3.74 9.55 -4.81
CA ARG A 44 4.48 9.14 -6.02
C ARG A 44 4.49 10.22 -7.09
N SER A 45 3.34 10.82 -7.37
CA SER A 45 3.24 11.89 -8.36
C SER A 45 4.10 13.10 -7.97
N ALA A 46 4.06 13.46 -6.69
CA ALA A 46 4.87 14.54 -6.12
C ALA A 46 6.38 14.24 -6.18
N ALA A 47 6.80 13.03 -5.81
CA ALA A 47 8.19 12.61 -5.85
C ALA A 47 8.74 12.53 -7.28
N VAL A 48 7.93 12.15 -8.27
CA VAL A 48 8.29 12.22 -9.70
C VAL A 48 8.46 13.66 -10.16
N ALA A 49 7.58 14.58 -9.75
CA ALA A 49 7.76 15.99 -10.06
C ALA A 49 9.04 16.56 -9.43
N PHE A 50 9.32 16.20 -8.18
CA PHE A 50 10.54 16.60 -7.48
C PHE A 50 11.81 16.07 -8.16
N SER A 51 11.84 14.79 -8.55
CA SER A 51 13.01 14.17 -9.18
C SER A 51 13.33 14.75 -10.56
N ARG A 52 12.32 15.29 -11.25
CA ARG A 52 12.48 16.05 -12.50
C ARG A 52 13.03 17.45 -12.27
N ALA A 53 12.58 18.12 -11.20
CA ALA A 53 13.09 19.44 -10.81
C ALA A 53 14.52 19.40 -10.23
N HIS A 54 14.90 18.29 -9.57
CA HIS A 54 16.18 18.12 -8.90
C HIS A 54 16.94 16.90 -9.44
N PRO A 55 17.52 16.99 -10.64
CA PRO A 55 18.04 15.81 -11.32
C PRO A 55 19.34 15.23 -10.72
N SER A 56 19.98 15.94 -9.79
CA SER A 56 21.17 15.44 -9.08
C SER A 56 20.85 14.89 -7.69
N PHE A 57 19.58 14.93 -7.27
CA PHE A 57 19.18 14.47 -5.95
C PHE A 57 19.03 12.95 -5.93
N GLU A 58 19.60 12.34 -4.89
CA GLU A 58 19.54 10.92 -4.60
C GLU A 58 19.30 10.75 -3.09
N GLY A 59 18.50 9.75 -2.72
CA GLY A 59 18.20 9.45 -1.32
C GLY A 59 16.76 9.76 -0.90
N ALA A 60 16.53 9.71 0.41
CA ALA A 60 15.19 9.84 1.00
C ALA A 60 14.68 11.28 0.91
N LEU A 61 13.41 11.43 0.54
CA LEU A 61 12.70 12.70 0.47
C LEU A 61 12.02 12.97 1.81
N ALA A 62 12.23 14.16 2.39
CA ALA A 62 11.41 14.58 3.51
C ALA A 62 10.01 14.94 3.00
N GLN A 63 8.98 14.78 3.83
CA GLN A 63 7.62 15.14 3.41
C GLN A 63 7.48 16.62 3.02
N GLY A 64 8.28 17.51 3.63
CA GLY A 64 8.34 18.92 3.26
C GLY A 64 8.91 19.18 1.86
N ASP A 65 9.72 18.27 1.32
CA ASP A 65 10.36 18.42 0.00
C ASP A 65 9.41 18.07 -1.14
N LEU A 66 8.40 17.23 -0.87
CA LEU A 66 7.48 16.72 -1.89
C LEU A 66 6.57 17.80 -2.49
N GLY A 67 6.49 19.00 -1.91
CA GLY A 67 5.65 20.08 -2.42
C GLY A 67 4.17 19.68 -2.52
N LEU A 68 3.70 18.89 -1.55
CA LEU A 68 2.33 18.39 -1.50
C LEU A 68 1.35 19.57 -1.34
N PRO A 69 0.16 19.50 -1.95
CA PRO A 69 -0.89 20.48 -1.70
C PRO A 69 -1.27 20.53 -0.21
N ASP A 70 -1.70 21.69 0.29
CA ASP A 70 -2.05 21.87 1.71
C ASP A 70 -3.15 20.92 2.21
N TRP A 71 -4.01 20.43 1.32
CA TRP A 71 -5.06 19.45 1.64
C TRP A 71 -4.55 18.01 1.71
N ALA A 72 -3.35 17.73 1.20
CA ALA A 72 -2.81 16.39 1.08
C ALA A 72 -1.96 16.07 2.32
N HIS A 73 -2.54 15.27 3.22
CA HIS A 73 -1.83 14.68 4.35
C HIS A 73 -1.63 13.19 4.09
N PRO A 74 -0.45 12.76 3.64
CA PRO A 74 -0.19 11.35 3.38
C PRO A 74 -0.44 10.52 4.64
N SER A 75 -0.98 9.32 4.47
CA SER A 75 -1.06 8.35 5.56
C SER A 75 0.32 8.18 6.23
N PRO A 76 0.36 8.06 7.57
CA PRO A 76 1.62 7.86 8.28
C PRO A 76 2.32 6.58 7.82
N GLY A 77 3.65 6.61 7.83
CA GLY A 77 4.49 5.48 7.38
C GLY A 77 4.70 5.40 5.86
N ILE A 78 4.17 6.35 5.08
CA ILE A 78 4.51 6.48 3.66
C ILE A 78 5.81 7.29 3.52
N HIS A 79 6.77 6.69 2.83
CA HIS A 79 8.07 7.28 2.53
C HIS A 79 8.31 7.33 1.03
N ALA A 80 9.18 8.26 0.61
CA ALA A 80 9.62 8.38 -0.77
C ALA A 80 11.14 8.51 -0.84
N ARG A 81 11.75 7.91 -1.85
CA ARG A 81 13.17 7.99 -2.16
C ARG A 81 13.38 8.07 -3.67
N ILE A 82 14.47 8.70 -4.07
CA ILE A 82 15.03 8.60 -5.41
C ILE A 82 16.29 7.73 -5.34
N ASP A 83 16.35 6.72 -6.19
CA ASP A 83 17.50 5.81 -6.33
C ASP A 83 17.79 5.62 -7.83
N GLY A 84 18.76 6.39 -8.31
CA GLY A 84 19.14 6.47 -9.72
C GLY A 84 17.98 6.91 -10.62
N ARG A 85 17.47 5.96 -11.41
CA ARG A 85 16.37 6.20 -12.38
C ARG A 85 14.98 5.91 -11.81
N LEU A 86 14.90 5.47 -10.56
CA LEU A 86 13.66 5.09 -9.93
C LEU A 86 13.25 6.08 -8.84
N VAL A 87 11.99 6.46 -8.88
CA VAL A 87 11.28 7.00 -7.71
C VAL A 87 10.64 5.82 -7.00
N ILE A 88 10.95 5.66 -5.73
CA ILE A 88 10.49 4.56 -4.88
C ILE A 88 9.61 5.15 -3.79
N VAL A 89 8.32 4.79 -3.79
CA VAL A 89 7.41 5.10 -2.69
C VAL A 89 7.06 3.81 -1.97
N TYR A 90 7.18 3.79 -0.65
CA TYR A 90 6.89 2.60 0.14
C TYR A 90 6.12 2.92 1.41
N LEU A 91 5.40 1.92 1.92
CA LEU A 91 4.74 1.94 3.22
C LEU A 91 5.52 1.10 4.21
N ASP A 92 5.79 1.63 5.40
CA ASP A 92 6.39 0.89 6.50
C ASP A 92 5.54 -0.32 6.93
N GLY A 93 6.21 -1.43 7.22
CA GLY A 93 5.59 -2.65 7.71
C GLY A 93 5.01 -3.54 6.60
N VAL A 94 4.33 -4.61 7.00
CA VAL A 94 3.82 -5.60 6.04
C VAL A 94 2.57 -5.10 5.36
N ALA A 95 2.57 -5.11 4.02
CA ALA A 95 1.45 -4.71 3.18
C ALA A 95 0.20 -5.59 3.45
N PRO A 96 -0.95 -4.99 3.78
CA PRO A 96 -2.23 -5.69 3.75
C PRO A 96 -2.53 -6.20 2.33
N PRO A 97 -3.10 -7.41 2.15
CA PRO A 97 -3.44 -7.92 0.82
C PRO A 97 -4.35 -6.98 0.01
N ASP A 98 -5.33 -6.36 0.68
CA ASP A 98 -6.27 -5.43 0.05
C ASP A 98 -5.58 -4.15 -0.43
N LEU A 99 -4.52 -3.68 0.26
CA LEU A 99 -3.75 -2.51 -0.16
C LEU A 99 -3.07 -2.74 -1.52
N LEU A 100 -2.39 -3.89 -1.68
CA LEU A 100 -1.71 -4.21 -2.94
C LEU A 100 -2.68 -4.28 -4.12
N MET A 101 -3.90 -4.81 -3.89
CA MET A 101 -4.96 -4.80 -4.91
C MET A 101 -5.41 -3.39 -5.28
N GLN A 102 -5.63 -2.50 -4.30
CA GLN A 102 -6.03 -1.12 -4.57
C GLN A 102 -4.94 -0.33 -5.30
N MET A 103 -3.68 -0.47 -4.88
CA MET A 103 -2.54 0.15 -5.54
C MET A 103 -2.42 -0.31 -6.99
N ARG A 104 -2.55 -1.61 -7.25
CA ARG A 104 -2.53 -2.17 -8.60
C ARG A 104 -3.65 -1.60 -9.47
N ARG A 105 -4.86 -1.46 -8.91
CA ARG A 105 -6.00 -0.86 -9.61
C ARG A 105 -5.71 0.58 -10.01
N LEU A 106 -5.16 1.39 -9.08
CA LEU A 106 -4.77 2.77 -9.36
C LEU A 106 -3.61 2.86 -10.36
N ALA A 107 -2.70 1.89 -10.35
CA ALA A 107 -1.59 1.79 -11.29
C ALA A 107 -1.98 1.22 -12.68
N GLY A 108 -3.27 0.97 -12.93
CA GLY A 108 -3.74 0.41 -14.20
C GLY A 108 -3.21 -1.00 -14.52
N GLY A 109 -2.85 -1.78 -13.49
CA GLY A 109 -2.26 -3.11 -13.67
C GLY A 109 -0.74 -3.11 -13.93
N SER A 110 -0.04 -2.01 -13.63
CA SER A 110 1.41 -1.93 -13.80
C SER A 110 2.19 -2.91 -12.91
N MET A 111 3.30 -3.45 -13.44
CA MET A 111 4.29 -4.24 -12.70
C MET A 111 5.10 -3.43 -11.69
N LEU A 112 4.99 -2.11 -11.71
CA LEU A 112 5.71 -1.20 -10.81
C LEU A 112 5.06 -1.10 -9.42
N VAL A 113 4.12 -1.99 -9.11
CA VAL A 113 3.47 -2.12 -7.80
C VAL A 113 3.71 -3.53 -7.31
N GLY A 114 4.12 -3.64 -6.05
CA GLY A 114 4.35 -4.94 -5.43
C GLY A 114 4.80 -4.85 -4.00
N GLN A 115 5.35 -5.96 -3.52
CA GLN A 115 5.89 -6.10 -2.19
C GLN A 115 7.40 -6.21 -2.24
N ALA A 116 8.12 -5.51 -1.37
CA ALA A 116 9.55 -5.71 -1.22
C ALA A 116 9.83 -7.10 -0.66
N HIS A 117 10.75 -7.84 -1.27
CA HIS A 117 11.21 -9.12 -0.76
C HIS A 117 12.69 -9.08 -0.40
N ALA A 118 12.99 -9.11 0.89
CA ALA A 118 14.35 -8.91 1.39
C ALA A 118 15.32 -10.04 1.01
N ALA A 119 14.82 -11.27 0.82
CA ALA A 119 15.66 -12.41 0.48
C ALA A 119 16.23 -12.33 -0.95
N THR A 120 15.44 -11.81 -1.90
CA THR A 120 15.87 -11.61 -3.30
C THR A 120 16.36 -10.19 -3.56
N GLY A 121 15.98 -9.23 -2.72
CA GLY A 121 16.22 -7.80 -2.95
C GLY A 121 15.39 -7.23 -4.09
N THR A 122 14.28 -7.89 -4.44
CA THR A 122 13.46 -7.57 -5.61
C THR A 122 12.00 -7.27 -5.26
N LEU A 123 11.31 -6.62 -6.19
CA LEU A 123 9.89 -6.34 -6.10
C LEU A 123 9.09 -7.57 -6.52
N MET A 124 8.24 -8.07 -5.62
CA MET A 124 7.28 -9.14 -5.88
C MET A 124 5.96 -8.54 -6.35
N SER A 125 5.62 -8.72 -7.62
CA SER A 125 4.32 -8.35 -8.17
C SER A 125 3.26 -9.36 -7.75
N PRO A 126 2.03 -8.92 -7.39
CA PRO A 126 0.93 -9.83 -7.06
C PRO A 126 0.56 -10.81 -8.19
N ASP A 127 0.85 -10.50 -9.45
CA ASP A 127 0.47 -11.34 -10.60
C ASP A 127 1.59 -12.17 -11.18
N LEU A 128 2.78 -11.57 -11.27
CA LEU A 128 3.91 -12.14 -12.00
C LEU A 128 4.95 -12.75 -11.05
N GLY A 129 4.79 -12.57 -9.73
CA GLY A 129 5.80 -12.96 -8.76
C GLY A 129 7.01 -12.05 -8.85
N ASP A 130 8.21 -12.62 -8.82
CA ASP A 130 9.46 -11.86 -8.84
C ASP A 130 9.62 -11.09 -10.16
N THR A 131 9.62 -9.76 -10.07
CA THR A 131 9.79 -8.89 -11.24
C THR A 131 11.25 -8.74 -11.66
N GLY A 132 12.20 -9.14 -10.82
CA GLY A 132 13.63 -8.85 -11.00
C GLY A 132 14.00 -7.37 -10.83
N ILE A 133 13.04 -6.50 -10.50
CA ILE A 133 13.30 -5.08 -10.26
C ILE A 133 13.90 -4.93 -8.87
N ALA A 134 15.14 -4.45 -8.81
CA ALA A 134 15.85 -4.22 -7.56
C ALA A 134 15.12 -3.18 -6.69
N VAL A 135 15.03 -3.46 -5.40
CA VAL A 135 14.46 -2.56 -4.39
C VAL A 135 15.56 -2.20 -3.40
N SER A 136 15.54 -0.97 -2.89
CA SER A 136 16.57 -0.50 -1.95
C SER A 136 16.59 -1.36 -0.68
N ALA A 137 17.79 -1.68 -0.19
CA ALA A 137 17.99 -2.67 0.88
C ALA A 137 17.47 -2.22 2.26
N ASP A 138 17.15 -0.94 2.43
CA ASP A 138 16.60 -0.38 3.64
C ASP A 138 15.06 -0.38 3.66
N ILE A 139 14.42 -0.81 2.57
CA ILE A 139 12.97 -1.03 2.55
C ILE A 139 12.65 -2.32 3.31
N PRO A 140 11.77 -2.30 4.32
CA PRO A 140 11.42 -3.49 5.09
C PRO A 140 10.88 -4.63 4.23
N ASP A 141 11.20 -5.87 4.61
CA ASP A 141 10.58 -7.04 4.00
C ASP A 141 9.06 -6.98 4.16
N GLY A 142 8.34 -7.29 3.09
CA GLY A 142 6.89 -7.24 3.09
C GLY A 142 6.28 -5.85 2.88
N ALA A 143 7.08 -4.78 2.74
CA ALA A 143 6.59 -3.43 2.49
C ALA A 143 5.85 -3.31 1.16
N ALA A 144 4.76 -2.55 1.15
CA ALA A 144 4.11 -2.17 -0.10
C ALA A 144 4.98 -1.14 -0.82
N VAL A 145 5.30 -1.38 -2.09
CA VAL A 145 6.19 -0.52 -2.89
C VAL A 145 5.49 -0.13 -4.19
N TRP A 146 5.64 1.14 -4.54
CA TRP A 146 5.20 1.72 -5.80
C TRP A 146 6.34 2.48 -6.47
N LEU A 147 6.79 1.95 -7.60
CA LEU A 147 7.89 2.49 -8.38
C LEU A 147 7.39 3.43 -9.48
N ALA A 148 8.23 4.39 -9.85
CA ALA A 148 8.09 5.19 -11.06
C ALA A 148 9.44 5.34 -11.74
N ALA A 149 9.44 5.39 -13.07
CA ALA A 149 10.58 5.91 -13.80
C ALA A 149 10.67 7.42 -13.60
N ARG A 150 11.90 7.93 -13.55
CA ARG A 150 12.20 9.36 -13.44
C ARG A 150 12.10 10.12 -14.78
N GLU A 151 12.04 9.39 -15.89
CA GLU A 151 12.09 9.90 -17.28
C GLU A 151 10.80 10.61 -17.73
#